data_AF-A0A2V5MCV8-F1
#
_entry.id   AF-A0A2V5MCV8-F1
#
_cell.length_a   1.000
_cell.length_b   1.000
_cell.length_c   1.000
_cell.angle_alpha   90.00
_cell.angle_beta   90.00
_cell.angle_gamma   90.00
#
_symmetry.space_group_name_H-M   'P 1'
#
loop_
_entity.id
_entity.type
_entity.pdbx_description
1 polymer ?
#
loop_
_entity_poly.entity_id
_entity_poly.type
_entity_poly.pdbx_seq_one_letter_code
_entity_poly.pdbx_strand_id
1 'polypeptide(L)'
;MNARALRQISISSTPEAEEAVVELVQRVFGLTPSIYRQEESDEIVVTVYSPQKNRPDRLELDTLAAGLKQIKRCGLDIGLASLTVRKVKQQDWAEAWKHHFKPIEIGRSLLIKPSWSRRRARKGQAIVVLDPGLSFGTGHHPTTGFCLEQLAGE
;
A
#
# COMPACT_ATOMS: atom_id res chain seq x y z
N MET A 1 -21.03 -3.16 6.85
CA MET A 1 -20.45 -4.52 6.68
C MET A 1 -19.16 -4.57 7.52
N ASN A 2 -19.07 -5.48 8.49
CA ASN A 2 -17.84 -5.64 9.28
C ASN A 2 -16.73 -6.20 8.37
N ALA A 3 -15.78 -5.36 7.96
CA ALA A 3 -14.63 -5.80 7.19
C ALA A 3 -13.83 -6.79 8.03
N ARG A 4 -13.76 -8.06 7.59
CA ARG A 4 -12.96 -9.09 8.28
C ARG A 4 -11.49 -8.66 8.28
N ALA A 5 -10.81 -8.93 9.40
CA ALA A 5 -9.41 -8.55 9.56
C ALA A 5 -8.54 -9.36 8.59
N LEU A 6 -7.88 -8.67 7.67
CA LEU A 6 -6.99 -9.29 6.69
C LEU A 6 -5.66 -9.68 7.36
N ARG A 7 -5.15 -10.88 7.07
CA ARG A 7 -3.85 -11.37 7.55
C ARG A 7 -2.89 -11.46 6.40
N GLN A 8 -1.69 -10.92 6.61
CA GLN A 8 -0.56 -11.07 5.71
C GLN A 8 0.28 -12.24 6.20
N ILE A 9 0.52 -13.21 5.34
CA ILE A 9 1.39 -14.37 5.60
C ILE A 9 2.53 -14.27 4.58
N SER A 10 3.76 -14.16 5.08
CA SER A 10 4.94 -13.86 4.27
C SER A 10 6.06 -14.86 4.54
N ILE A 11 6.79 -15.21 3.50
CA ILE A 11 7.98 -16.07 3.56
C ILE A 11 9.11 -15.35 2.83
N SER A 12 10.24 -15.16 3.50
CA SER A 12 11.47 -14.67 2.85
C SER A 12 12.12 -15.78 2.04
N SER A 13 12.81 -15.43 0.96
CA SER A 13 13.60 -16.37 0.16
C SER A 13 14.67 -15.61 -0.60
N THR A 14 15.58 -16.34 -1.26
CA THR A 14 16.47 -15.76 -2.26
C THR A 14 15.72 -15.56 -3.60
N PRO A 15 16.23 -14.70 -4.50
CA PRO A 15 15.72 -14.57 -5.86
C PRO A 15 15.85 -15.88 -6.67
N GLU A 16 16.85 -16.71 -6.38
CA GLU A 16 17.08 -17.98 -7.08
C GLU A 16 15.90 -18.95 -6.88
N ALA A 17 15.35 -19.01 -5.67
CA ALA A 17 14.24 -19.90 -5.34
C ALA A 17 12.85 -19.27 -5.52
N GLU A 18 12.75 -18.07 -6.11
CA GLU A 18 11.51 -17.28 -6.21
C GLU A 18 10.33 -18.10 -6.75
N GLU A 19 10.45 -18.62 -7.97
CA GLU A 19 9.36 -19.31 -8.65
C GLU A 19 8.89 -20.54 -7.86
N ALA A 20 9.83 -21.30 -7.31
CA ALA A 20 9.54 -22.51 -6.56
C ALA A 20 8.81 -22.20 -5.23
N VAL A 21 9.22 -21.14 -4.54
CA VAL A 21 8.58 -20.71 -3.29
C VAL A 21 7.19 -20.10 -3.58
N VAL A 22 7.03 -19.35 -4.66
CA VAL A 22 5.74 -18.80 -5.12
C VAL A 22 4.73 -19.92 -5.36
N GLU A 23 5.11 -20.93 -6.15
CA GLU A 23 4.23 -22.05 -6.46
C GLU A 23 3.88 -22.86 -5.20
N LEU A 24 4.86 -23.08 -4.31
CA LEU A 24 4.62 -23.74 -3.03
C LEU A 24 3.60 -22.99 -2.17
N VAL A 25 3.79 -21.67 -2.02
CA VAL A 25 2.90 -20.80 -1.22
C VAL A 25 1.49 -20.79 -1.83
N GLN A 26 1.38 -20.64 -3.15
CA GLN A 26 0.09 -20.67 -3.85
C GLN A 26 -0.64 -21.98 -3.62
N ARG A 27 0.06 -23.12 -3.75
CA ARG A 27 -0.51 -24.45 -3.54
C ARG A 27 -0.93 -24.69 -2.08
N VAL A 28 -0.13 -24.24 -1.12
CA VAL A 28 -0.43 -24.44 0.32
C VAL A 28 -1.63 -23.62 0.75
N PHE A 29 -1.70 -22.34 0.37
CA PHE A 29 -2.74 -21.43 0.86
C PHE A 29 -3.93 -21.26 -0.08
N GLY A 30 -3.83 -21.71 -1.33
CA GLY A 30 -4.88 -21.54 -2.35
C GLY A 30 -5.14 -20.06 -2.70
N LEU A 31 -4.15 -19.20 -2.52
CA LEU A 31 -4.23 -17.75 -2.74
C LEU A 31 -3.11 -17.33 -3.69
N THR A 32 -3.39 -16.35 -4.56
CA THR A 32 -2.38 -15.77 -5.45
C THR A 32 -1.34 -14.99 -4.64
N PRO A 33 -0.05 -15.37 -4.68
CA PRO A 33 0.99 -14.64 -3.98
C PRO A 33 1.34 -13.31 -4.67
N SER A 34 1.82 -12.35 -3.88
CA SER A 34 2.51 -11.16 -4.34
C SER A 34 3.98 -11.23 -3.89
N ILE A 35 4.87 -10.69 -4.71
CA ILE A 35 6.31 -10.76 -4.50
C ILE A 35 6.85 -9.34 -4.47
N TYR A 36 7.77 -9.07 -3.56
CA TYR A 36 8.52 -7.82 -3.52
C TYR A 36 9.90 -8.07 -2.92
N ARG A 37 10.86 -7.21 -3.26
CA ARG A 37 12.21 -7.22 -2.69
C ARG A 37 12.27 -6.32 -1.47
N GLN A 38 13.03 -6.73 -0.45
CA GLN A 38 13.29 -5.88 0.71
C GLN A 38 14.35 -4.82 0.37
N GLU A 39 14.21 -3.57 0.82
CA GLU A 39 15.11 -2.47 0.39
C GLU A 39 16.56 -2.62 0.90
N GLU A 40 16.75 -3.28 2.05
CA GLU A 40 18.05 -3.40 2.73
C GLU A 40 18.74 -4.76 2.52
N SER A 41 18.11 -5.68 1.79
CA SER A 41 18.67 -7.02 1.50
C SER A 41 18.32 -7.47 0.08
N ASP A 42 19.06 -8.43 -0.47
CA ASP A 42 18.70 -9.04 -1.75
C ASP A 42 17.65 -10.16 -1.58
N GLU A 43 17.02 -10.25 -0.40
CA GLU A 43 15.94 -11.20 -0.14
C GLU A 43 14.64 -10.73 -0.79
N ILE A 44 13.93 -11.70 -1.35
CA ILE A 44 12.55 -11.52 -1.79
C ILE A 44 11.59 -11.95 -0.69
N VAL A 45 10.38 -11.41 -0.74
CA VAL A 45 9.30 -11.78 0.16
C VAL A 45 8.10 -12.22 -0.65
N VAL A 46 7.73 -13.49 -0.53
CA VAL A 46 6.52 -14.06 -1.11
C VAL A 46 5.39 -13.95 -0.09
N THR A 47 4.29 -13.30 -0.45
CA THR A 47 3.22 -12.94 0.48
C THR A 47 1.84 -13.29 -0.05
N VAL A 48 0.98 -13.83 0.81
CA VAL A 48 -0.47 -13.98 0.56
C VAL A 48 -1.29 -13.23 1.60
N TYR A 49 -2.48 -12.79 1.20
CA TYR A 49 -3.44 -12.08 2.05
C TYR A 49 -4.70 -12.89 2.27
N SER A 50 -4.92 -13.37 3.50
CA SER A 50 -6.10 -14.17 3.83
C SER A 50 -7.17 -13.33 4.57
N PRO A 51 -8.41 -13.25 4.06
CA PRO A 51 -9.52 -12.61 4.76
C PRO A 51 -10.25 -13.55 5.74
N GLN A 52 -9.95 -14.86 5.69
CA GLN A 52 -10.68 -15.89 6.45
C GLN A 52 -9.83 -16.56 7.53
N LYS A 53 -8.53 -16.80 7.29
CA LYS A 53 -7.64 -17.49 8.24
C LYS A 53 -6.84 -16.49 9.08
N ASN A 54 -6.80 -16.74 10.39
CA ASN A 54 -6.03 -15.91 11.34
C ASN A 54 -4.52 -16.21 11.31
N ARG A 55 -4.15 -17.48 11.09
CA ARG A 55 -2.79 -18.01 10.96
C ARG A 55 -2.85 -19.31 10.13
N PRO A 56 -1.74 -19.74 9.52
CA PRO A 56 -1.63 -21.09 8.96
C PRO A 56 -1.97 -22.16 10.01
N ASP A 57 -2.70 -23.18 9.61
CA ASP A 57 -2.95 -24.37 10.43
C ASP A 57 -1.75 -25.34 10.41
N ARG A 58 -1.80 -26.39 11.24
CA ARG A 58 -0.69 -27.33 11.37
C ARG A 58 -0.38 -28.07 10.07
N LEU A 59 -1.40 -28.45 9.31
CA LEU A 59 -1.22 -29.15 8.05
C LEU A 59 -0.55 -28.24 7.00
N GLU A 60 -0.97 -26.98 6.94
CA GLU A 60 -0.33 -25.97 6.07
C GLU A 60 1.14 -25.76 6.44
N LEU A 61 1.45 -25.64 7.74
CA LEU A 61 2.83 -25.48 8.22
C LEU A 61 3.69 -26.70 7.90
N ASP A 62 3.17 -27.91 8.14
CA ASP A 62 3.88 -29.15 7.85
C ASP A 62 4.11 -29.32 6.33
N THR A 63 3.12 -28.99 5.51
CA THR A 63 3.21 -29.04 4.04
C THR A 63 4.21 -28.01 3.51
N LEU A 64 4.18 -26.79 4.06
CA LEU A 64 5.11 -25.72 3.70
C LEU A 64 6.55 -26.10 4.05
N ALA A 65 6.78 -26.61 5.27
CA ALA A 65 8.10 -27.05 5.72
C ALA A 65 8.63 -28.22 4.87
N ALA A 66 7.78 -29.18 4.51
CA ALA A 66 8.14 -30.27 3.61
C ALA A 66 8.49 -29.76 2.20
N GLY A 67 7.70 -28.82 1.67
CA GLY A 67 7.93 -28.19 0.37
C GLY A 67 9.25 -27.43 0.31
N LEU A 68 9.55 -26.60 1.31
CA LEU A 68 10.82 -25.86 1.41
C LEU A 68 12.01 -26.81 1.47
N LYS A 69 11.92 -27.90 2.25
CA LYS A 69 12.95 -28.95 2.26
C LYS A 69 13.14 -29.59 0.90
N GLN A 70 12.05 -29.81 0.16
CA GLN A 70 12.13 -30.38 -1.18
C GLN A 70 12.79 -29.43 -2.18
N ILE A 71 12.45 -28.13 -2.16
CA ILE A 71 13.09 -27.10 -3.00
C ILE A 71 14.60 -27.09 -2.74
N LYS A 72 15.02 -27.09 -1.47
CA LYS A 72 16.43 -27.17 -1.09
C LYS A 72 17.12 -28.45 -1.58
N ARG A 73 16.44 -29.59 -1.57
CA ARG A 73 16.97 -30.86 -2.11
C ARG A 73 17.12 -30.85 -3.63
N CYS A 74 16.34 -30.04 -4.34
CA CYS A 74 16.50 -29.83 -5.78
C CYS A 74 17.68 -28.90 -6.13
N GLY A 75 18.40 -28.39 -5.13
CA GLY A 75 19.63 -27.62 -5.33
C GLY A 75 19.44 -26.10 -5.29
N LEU A 76 18.22 -25.60 -5.09
CA LEU A 76 17.94 -24.16 -4.99
C LEU A 76 18.23 -23.64 -3.56
N ASP A 77 18.89 -22.50 -3.45
CA ASP A 77 19.05 -21.81 -2.17
C ASP A 77 17.76 -21.07 -1.77
N ILE A 78 17.13 -21.46 -0.67
CA ILE A 78 15.92 -20.82 -0.13
C ILE A 78 16.22 -19.77 0.94
N GLY A 79 17.50 -19.58 1.29
CA GLY A 79 17.90 -18.71 2.39
C GLY A 79 17.34 -19.18 3.74
N LEU A 80 16.96 -18.23 4.60
CA LEU A 80 16.39 -18.53 5.92
C LEU A 80 14.94 -19.04 5.87
N ALA A 81 14.22 -18.80 4.76
CA ALA A 81 12.82 -19.18 4.60
C ALA A 81 11.92 -18.78 5.79
N SER A 82 12.07 -17.55 6.28
CA SER A 82 11.43 -17.10 7.52
C SER A 82 9.94 -16.79 7.32
N LEU A 83 9.07 -17.52 8.03
CA LEU A 83 7.63 -17.31 8.01
C LEU A 83 7.22 -16.19 8.99
N THR A 84 6.50 -15.20 8.49
CA THR A 84 5.93 -14.12 9.30
C THR A 84 4.43 -13.99 9.06
N VAL A 85 3.66 -13.82 10.14
CA VAL A 85 2.21 -13.56 10.06
C VAL A 85 1.88 -12.24 10.74
N ARG A 86 1.32 -11.29 9.99
CA ARG A 86 0.94 -9.96 10.51
C ARG A 86 -0.54 -9.68 10.30
N LYS A 87 -1.14 -8.94 11.23
CA LYS A 87 -2.48 -8.38 11.04
C LYS A 87 -2.32 -7.14 10.16
N VAL A 88 -2.96 -7.13 8.99
CA VAL A 88 -3.07 -5.91 8.20
C VAL A 88 -4.05 -5.02 8.92
N LYS A 89 -3.58 -3.84 9.34
CA LYS A 89 -4.47 -2.84 9.92
C LYS A 89 -5.48 -2.46 8.85
N GLN A 90 -6.77 -2.49 9.21
CA GLN A 90 -7.81 -1.81 8.45
C GLN A 90 -7.52 -0.31 8.57
N GLN A 91 -6.61 0.19 7.75
CA GLN A 91 -6.49 1.60 7.50
C GLN A 91 -7.52 1.94 6.45
N ASP A 92 -8.23 3.04 6.66
CA ASP A 92 -9.07 3.61 5.63
C ASP A 92 -8.15 4.25 4.58
N TRP A 93 -7.52 3.41 3.75
CA TRP A 93 -6.67 3.87 2.65
C TRP A 93 -7.42 4.82 1.72
N ALA A 94 -8.75 4.65 1.62
CA ALA A 94 -9.63 5.54 0.88
C ALA A 94 -9.77 6.92 1.53
N GLU A 95 -9.39 7.10 2.79
CA GLU A 95 -9.42 8.39 3.51
C GLU A 95 -8.02 8.88 3.89
N ALA A 96 -7.01 8.01 3.91
CA ALA A 96 -5.65 8.33 4.30
C ALA A 96 -5.05 9.47 3.47
N TRP A 97 -5.40 9.55 2.19
CA TRP A 97 -4.96 10.64 1.30
C TRP A 97 -5.46 12.02 1.74
N LYS A 98 -6.60 12.11 2.47
CA LYS A 98 -7.16 13.39 2.94
C LYS A 98 -6.24 14.10 3.93
N HIS A 99 -5.44 13.35 4.69
CA HIS A 99 -4.43 13.90 5.59
C HIS A 99 -3.28 14.57 4.85
N HIS A 100 -3.04 14.18 3.60
CA HIS A 100 -1.94 14.70 2.78
C HIS A 100 -2.36 15.87 1.88
N PHE A 101 -3.67 16.08 1.66
CA PHE A 101 -4.15 17.22 0.90
C PHE A 101 -4.24 18.50 1.75
N LYS A 102 -3.29 19.40 1.54
CA LYS A 102 -3.19 20.66 2.29
C LYS A 102 -3.88 21.79 1.51
N PRO A 103 -4.48 22.77 2.21
CA PRO A 103 -4.93 24.00 1.56
C PRO A 103 -3.77 24.72 0.86
N ILE A 104 -4.02 25.28 -0.30
CA ILE A 104 -3.05 26.06 -1.07
C ILE A 104 -3.54 27.51 -1.18
N GLU A 105 -2.61 28.44 -1.02
CA GLU A 105 -2.84 29.87 -1.27
C GLU A 105 -2.24 30.20 -2.62
N ILE A 106 -3.05 30.77 -3.51
CA ILE A 106 -2.61 31.29 -4.80
C ILE A 106 -2.54 32.81 -4.67
N GLY A 107 -1.33 33.36 -4.66
CA GLY A 107 -1.10 34.77 -4.41
C GLY A 107 -1.71 35.24 -3.09
N ARG A 108 -2.30 36.45 -3.08
CA ARG A 108 -2.99 37.04 -1.92
C ARG A 108 -4.51 36.93 -2.00
N SER A 109 -5.04 36.63 -3.18
CA SER A 109 -6.45 36.78 -3.54
C SER A 109 -7.24 35.47 -3.52
N LEU A 110 -6.60 34.30 -3.54
CA LEU A 110 -7.30 33.02 -3.63
C LEU A 110 -6.79 31.97 -2.62
N LEU A 111 -7.73 31.30 -1.95
CA LEU A 111 -7.51 30.12 -1.10
C LEU A 111 -8.27 28.93 -1.70
N ILE A 112 -7.57 27.85 -2.02
CA ILE A 112 -8.18 26.57 -2.38
C ILE A 112 -8.01 25.62 -1.19
N LYS A 113 -9.11 25.05 -0.71
CA LYS A 113 -9.08 24.15 0.45
C LYS A 113 -10.09 23.01 0.31
N PRO A 114 -9.84 21.83 0.92
CA PRO A 114 -10.86 20.81 1.03
C PRO A 114 -11.94 21.20 2.05
N SER A 115 -13.09 20.54 1.97
CA SER A 115 -14.25 20.74 2.85
C SER A 115 -13.91 20.51 4.32
N TRP A 116 -13.03 19.55 4.62
CA TRP A 116 -12.56 19.25 5.98
C TRP A 116 -11.52 20.24 6.53
N SER A 117 -10.98 21.15 5.71
CA SER A 117 -10.00 22.14 6.19
C SER A 117 -10.66 23.27 6.98
N ARG A 118 -10.12 23.54 8.18
CA ARG A 118 -10.51 24.68 9.03
C ARG A 118 -9.85 26.00 8.63
N ARG A 119 -8.99 26.03 7.61
CA ARG A 119 -8.32 27.26 7.16
C ARG A 119 -9.35 28.26 6.65
N ARG A 120 -9.27 29.50 7.13
CA ARG A 120 -10.14 30.61 6.73
C ARG A 120 -9.42 31.50 5.73
N ALA A 121 -10.18 32.12 4.83
CA ALA A 121 -9.64 33.18 3.98
C ALA A 121 -9.23 34.40 4.81
N ARG A 122 -8.23 35.11 4.31
CA ARG A 122 -7.89 36.47 4.73
C ARG A 122 -8.95 37.45 4.22
N LYS A 123 -8.98 38.67 4.79
CA LYS A 123 -9.89 39.73 4.34
C LYS A 123 -9.63 40.04 2.86
N GLY A 124 -10.67 39.94 2.03
CA GLY A 124 -10.58 40.16 0.58
C GLY A 124 -10.10 38.95 -0.24
N GLN A 125 -9.81 37.82 0.39
CA GLN A 125 -9.41 36.59 -0.30
C GLN A 125 -10.64 35.74 -0.66
N ALA A 126 -10.76 35.35 -1.93
CA ALA A 126 -11.74 34.40 -2.41
C ALA A 126 -11.43 32.98 -1.91
N ILE A 127 -12.47 32.17 -1.70
CA ILE A 127 -12.34 30.77 -1.28
C ILE A 127 -12.95 29.86 -2.33
N VAL A 128 -12.19 28.86 -2.75
CA VAL A 128 -12.69 27.71 -3.51
C VAL A 128 -12.60 26.48 -2.60
N VAL A 129 -13.74 25.86 -2.34
CA VAL A 129 -13.80 24.59 -1.60
C VAL A 129 -13.82 23.46 -2.63
N LEU A 130 -12.79 22.63 -2.61
CA LEU A 130 -12.60 21.55 -3.59
C LEU A 130 -12.06 20.30 -2.90
N ASP A 131 -12.79 19.20 -3.05
CA ASP A 131 -12.43 17.90 -2.50
C ASP A 131 -11.71 17.06 -3.58
N PRO A 132 -10.43 16.67 -3.39
CA PRO A 132 -9.57 16.10 -4.43
C PRO A 132 -9.98 14.75 -5.02
N GLY A 133 -11.04 14.11 -4.51
CA GLY A 133 -11.36 12.71 -4.80
C GLY A 133 -11.30 12.36 -6.28
N LEU A 134 -12.32 12.73 -7.06
CA LEU A 134 -12.33 12.54 -8.52
C LEU A 134 -12.09 13.85 -9.29
N SER A 135 -11.84 14.95 -8.59
CA SER A 135 -11.70 16.27 -9.21
C SER A 135 -10.27 16.52 -9.63
N PHE A 136 -10.04 16.59 -10.95
CA PHE A 136 -8.81 17.15 -11.50
C PHE A 136 -8.76 18.68 -11.29
N GLY A 137 -7.56 19.28 -11.37
CA GLY A 137 -7.42 20.74 -11.30
C GLY A 137 -7.40 21.31 -9.88
N THR A 138 -6.90 20.56 -8.90
CA THR A 138 -6.84 20.98 -7.49
C THR A 138 -5.81 22.08 -7.18
N GLY A 139 -5.10 22.58 -8.19
CA GLY A 139 -4.05 23.58 -8.07
C GLY A 139 -2.70 23.04 -7.58
N HIS A 140 -2.62 21.77 -7.17
CA HIS A 140 -1.34 21.14 -6.79
C HIS A 140 -0.48 20.74 -8.00
N HIS A 141 -1.11 20.57 -9.18
CA HIS A 141 -0.38 20.30 -10.41
C HIS A 141 0.16 21.61 -11.02
N PRO A 142 1.41 21.67 -11.51
CA PRO A 142 2.03 22.91 -11.97
C PRO A 142 1.23 23.67 -13.04
N THR A 143 0.55 22.96 -13.94
CA THR A 143 -0.27 23.59 -14.98
C THR A 143 -1.49 24.32 -14.42
N THR A 144 -2.21 23.71 -13.46
CA THR A 144 -3.34 24.37 -12.81
C THR A 144 -2.86 25.49 -11.89
N GLY A 145 -1.76 25.28 -11.16
CA GLY A 145 -1.12 26.31 -10.34
C GLY A 145 -0.78 27.56 -11.15
N PHE A 146 -0.07 27.38 -12.27
CA PHE A 146 0.28 28.48 -13.18
C PHE A 146 -0.96 29.23 -13.69
N CYS A 147 -1.98 28.53 -14.20
CA CYS A 147 -3.19 29.19 -14.67
C CYS A 147 -3.91 29.96 -13.56
N LEU A 148 -3.97 29.41 -12.35
CA LEU A 148 -4.58 30.07 -11.21
C LEU A 148 -3.77 31.29 -10.77
N GLU A 149 -2.44 31.24 -10.81
CA GLU A 149 -1.59 32.40 -10.54
C GLU A 149 -1.82 33.53 -11.55
N GLN A 150 -1.99 33.20 -12.84
CA GLN A 150 -2.32 34.19 -13.87
C GLN A 150 -3.71 34.81 -13.70
N LEU A 151 -4.70 34.02 -13.24
CA LEU A 151 -6.07 34.50 -13.04
C LEU A 151 -6.27 35.24 -11.73
N ALA A 152 -5.59 34.81 -10.68
CA ALA A 152 -5.64 35.41 -9.35
C ALA A 152 -4.65 36.57 -9.21
N GLY A 153 -3.79 36.77 -10.20
CA GLY A 153 -2.79 37.82 -10.27
C GLY A 153 -3.39 39.20 -10.48
N GLU A 154 -3.73 39.84 -9.35
CA GLU A 154 -3.24 41.15 -8.89
C GLU A 154 -3.14 41.14 -7.35
#